data_AF-A0A9D4T526-F1
#
_entry.id   AF-A0A9D4T526-F1
#
_cell.length_a   1.000
_cell.length_b   1.000
_cell.length_c   1.000
_cell.angle_alpha   90.00
_cell.angle_beta   90.00
_cell.angle_gamma   90.00
#
_symmetry.space_group_name_H-M   'P 1'
#
loop_
_entity.id
_entity.type
_entity.pdbx_description
1 polymer ?
#
loop_
_entity_poly.entity_id
_entity_poly.type
_entity_poly.pdbx_seq_one_letter_code
_entity_poly.pdbx_strand_id
1 'polypeptide(L)'
;MAPDQPGDPVAQLLRLPEAKESRPHVDILKELQSFRPVVCKILGYLSTPDLVRASQVSAQWRRLCFSIPEEEQRVQAYLKEKEEHYESSRENIYEHKPPEREPSSAPPLTVHNARAEQNSNGQAGKNEEAKSRLDLFREEAKHLRQGEWLWPCPICQYPSRVTDNSTAGTCKCGYRFCPKCRQDYHLPKPCVATSGQVSLRSKKNIIGSKYSKRQLRRL
;
A
#
# COMPACT_ATOMS: atom_id res chain seq x y z
N MET A 1 -48.23 79.74 -0.93
CA MET A 1 -47.18 79.19 -1.83
C MET A 1 -46.29 78.29 -0.99
N ALA A 2 -46.06 77.08 -1.49
CA ALA A 2 -45.17 76.02 -0.99
C ALA A 2 -45.60 75.26 0.30
N PRO A 3 -45.74 73.91 0.23
CA PRO A 3 -46.29 73.08 1.29
C PRO A 3 -45.23 72.45 2.23
N ASP A 4 -45.74 71.99 3.37
CA ASP A 4 -45.19 70.94 4.24
C ASP A 4 -44.37 69.88 3.50
N GLN A 5 -43.14 69.65 3.97
CA GLN A 5 -42.36 68.45 3.66
C GLN A 5 -42.31 67.60 4.94
N PRO A 6 -43.00 66.45 4.98
CA PRO A 6 -42.87 65.51 6.09
C PRO A 6 -41.51 64.81 6.00
N GLY A 7 -40.85 64.68 7.16
CA GLY A 7 -39.56 64.01 7.29
C GLY A 7 -39.59 62.57 6.78
N ASP A 8 -38.54 62.21 6.05
CA ASP A 8 -38.28 60.87 5.54
C ASP A 8 -38.32 59.81 6.67
N PRO A 9 -39.21 58.79 6.61
CA PRO A 9 -39.22 57.70 7.58
C PRO A 9 -38.22 56.58 7.21
N VAL A 10 -37.42 56.74 6.15
CA VAL A 10 -36.63 55.64 5.57
C VAL A 10 -35.24 55.50 6.20
N ALA A 11 -34.77 56.48 6.97
CA ALA A 11 -33.43 56.45 7.56
C ALA A 11 -33.28 55.56 8.82
N GLN A 12 -34.32 54.85 9.27
CA GLN A 12 -34.26 53.99 10.46
C GLN A 12 -34.27 52.48 10.16
N LEU A 13 -34.33 52.06 8.89
CA LEU A 13 -34.50 50.63 8.54
C LEU A 13 -33.21 49.90 8.07
N LEU A 14 -32.02 50.44 8.35
CA LEU A 14 -30.75 49.78 8.02
C LEU A 14 -29.72 49.81 9.16
N ARG A 15 -30.18 49.55 10.39
CA ARG A 15 -29.27 49.12 11.45
C ARG A 15 -29.75 47.80 12.04
N LEU A 16 -29.80 46.77 11.17
CA LEU A 16 -29.73 45.39 11.64
C LEU A 16 -28.37 45.26 12.34
N PRO A 17 -28.33 44.92 13.64
CA PRO A 17 -27.08 44.46 14.20
C PRO A 17 -26.75 43.16 13.45
N GLU A 18 -25.64 43.14 12.73
CA GLU A 18 -24.96 41.90 12.38
C GLU A 18 -24.43 41.29 13.69
N ALA A 19 -25.35 40.88 14.56
CA ALA A 19 -25.08 39.82 15.50
C ALA A 19 -24.76 38.63 14.61
N LYS A 20 -23.47 38.34 14.47
CA LYS A 20 -22.99 37.03 14.10
C LYS A 20 -23.55 36.08 15.16
N GLU A 21 -24.79 35.65 14.98
CA GLU A 21 -25.34 34.52 15.69
C GLU A 21 -24.39 33.38 15.36
N SER A 22 -23.50 33.10 16.32
CA SER A 22 -22.72 31.90 16.34
C SER A 22 -23.74 30.78 16.30
N ARG A 23 -24.00 30.25 15.10
CA ARG A 23 -24.87 29.08 14.95
C ARG A 23 -24.37 28.05 15.96
N PRO A 24 -25.25 27.48 16.79
CA PRO A 24 -24.82 26.49 17.76
C PRO A 24 -24.05 25.42 17.00
N HIS A 25 -22.83 25.11 17.46
CA HIS A 25 -22.00 24.09 16.83
C HIS A 25 -22.72 22.74 16.98
N VAL A 26 -23.36 22.28 15.91
CA VAL A 26 -24.06 21.00 15.87
C VAL A 26 -23.05 19.91 15.56
N ASP A 27 -22.82 19.02 16.53
CA ASP A 27 -22.04 17.81 16.31
C ASP A 27 -22.92 16.79 15.59
N ILE A 28 -22.77 16.73 14.26
CA ILE A 28 -23.54 15.86 13.38
C ILE A 28 -23.41 14.39 13.78
N LEU A 29 -22.24 13.95 14.28
CA LEU A 29 -22.02 12.56 14.68
C LEU A 29 -22.75 12.22 15.99
N LYS A 30 -22.78 13.19 16.91
CA LYS A 30 -23.55 13.06 18.15
C LYS A 30 -25.05 13.02 17.88
N GLU A 31 -25.54 13.88 16.99
CA GLU A 31 -26.95 13.85 16.56
C GLU A 31 -27.27 12.54 15.85
N LEU A 32 -26.42 12.10 14.93
CA LEU A 32 -26.59 10.84 14.22
C LEU A 32 -26.64 9.63 15.16
N GLN A 33 -25.87 9.64 16.26
CA GLN A 33 -25.90 8.59 17.28
C GLN A 33 -27.27 8.42 17.94
N SER A 34 -28.06 9.50 18.04
CA SER A 34 -29.41 9.43 18.61
C SER A 34 -30.42 8.71 17.71
N PHE A 35 -30.13 8.59 16.40
CA PHE A 35 -31.01 7.96 15.42
C PHE A 35 -30.51 6.57 14.99
N ARG A 36 -30.60 5.60 15.92
CA ARG A 36 -30.11 4.23 15.73
C ARG A 36 -30.54 3.57 14.39
N PRO A 37 -31.80 3.65 13.92
CA PRO A 37 -32.20 3.01 12.67
C PRO A 37 -31.49 3.57 11.44
N VAL A 38 -31.18 4.87 11.44
CA VAL A 38 -30.45 5.54 10.36
C VAL A 38 -28.99 5.09 10.38
N VAL A 39 -28.39 4.99 11.57
CA VAL A 39 -27.03 4.45 11.74
C VAL A 39 -26.96 3.02 11.22
N CYS A 40 -27.91 2.14 11.58
CA CYS A 40 -27.94 0.76 11.08
C CYS A 40 -27.96 0.72 9.54
N LYS A 41 -28.79 1.55 8.89
CA LYS A 41 -28.83 1.60 7.42
C LYS A 41 -27.52 2.10 6.81
N ILE A 42 -26.96 3.18 7.35
CA ILE A 42 -25.69 3.75 6.87
C ILE A 42 -24.57 2.72 7.00
N LEU A 43 -24.42 2.08 8.15
CA LEU A 43 -23.39 1.06 8.38
C LEU A 43 -23.65 -0.21 7.56
N GLY A 44 -24.92 -0.56 7.33
CA GLY A 44 -25.31 -1.67 6.47
C GLY A 44 -24.95 -1.46 4.99
N TYR A 45 -24.87 -0.21 4.53
CA TYR A 45 -24.37 0.10 3.17
C TYR A 45 -22.84 0.02 3.04
N LEU A 46 -22.11 0.06 4.16
CA LEU A 46 -20.65 -0.02 4.14
C LEU A 46 -20.20 -1.48 4.04
N SER A 47 -19.26 -1.75 3.14
CA SER A 47 -18.59 -3.04 3.12
C SER A 47 -17.86 -3.28 4.45
N THR A 48 -17.69 -4.53 4.87
CA THR A 48 -16.95 -4.86 6.11
C THR A 48 -15.56 -4.21 6.21
N PRO A 49 -14.73 -4.15 5.14
CA PRO A 49 -13.46 -3.44 5.21
C PRO A 49 -13.62 -1.91 5.31
N ASP A 50 -14.67 -1.32 4.72
CA ASP A 50 -14.97 0.11 4.88
C ASP A 50 -15.44 0.43 6.29
N LEU A 51 -16.22 -0.44 6.91
CA LEU A 51 -16.67 -0.32 8.29
C LEU A 51 -15.49 -0.31 9.26
N VAL A 52 -14.51 -1.19 9.04
CA VAL A 52 -13.24 -1.21 9.79
C VAL A 52 -12.48 0.09 9.61
N ARG A 53 -12.40 0.64 8.39
CA ARG A 53 -11.76 1.93 8.13
C ARG A 53 -12.51 3.09 8.81
N ALA A 54 -13.82 3.11 8.73
CA ALA A 54 -14.67 4.13 9.34
C ALA A 54 -14.48 4.21 10.86
N SER A 55 -14.40 3.06 11.55
CA SER A 55 -14.16 3.00 12.99
C SER A 55 -12.78 3.53 13.45
N GLN A 56 -11.85 3.73 12.50
CA GLN A 56 -10.51 4.27 12.76
C GLN A 56 -10.42 5.79 12.55
N VAL A 57 -11.45 6.42 11.96
CA VAL A 57 -11.43 7.86 11.63
C VAL A 57 -11.54 8.74 12.87
N SER A 58 -12.39 8.37 13.83
CA SER A 58 -12.52 9.09 15.11
C SER A 58 -13.07 8.20 16.23
N ALA A 59 -12.93 8.64 17.48
CA ALA A 59 -13.50 7.94 18.63
C ALA A 59 -15.05 7.88 18.58
N GLN A 60 -15.69 8.91 18.03
CA GLN A 60 -17.15 8.96 17.85
C GLN A 60 -17.60 7.96 16.78
N TRP A 61 -16.91 7.91 15.64
CA TRP A 61 -17.16 6.90 14.60
C TRP A 61 -16.97 5.48 15.12
N ARG A 62 -15.93 5.26 15.92
CA ARG A 62 -15.73 3.97 16.59
C ARG A 62 -16.92 3.57 17.45
N ARG A 63 -17.41 4.48 18.29
CA ARG A 63 -18.59 4.25 19.14
C ARG A 63 -19.84 3.99 18.31
N LEU A 64 -20.02 4.70 17.19
CA LEU A 64 -21.14 4.48 16.26
C LEU A 64 -21.08 3.09 15.64
N CYS A 65 -19.92 2.70 15.08
CA CYS A 65 -19.73 1.39 14.44
C CYS A 65 -19.98 0.23 15.41
N PHE A 66 -19.57 0.37 16.68
CA PHE A 66 -19.74 -0.66 17.70
C PHE A 66 -20.97 -0.44 18.61
N SER A 67 -21.84 0.51 18.28
CA SER A 67 -23.13 0.67 18.99
C SER A 67 -24.17 -0.38 18.57
N ILE A 68 -23.93 -1.05 17.45
CA ILE A 68 -24.80 -2.03 16.83
C ILE A 68 -24.09 -3.40 16.89
N PRO A 69 -24.63 -4.39 17.64
CA PRO A 69 -23.98 -5.68 17.82
C PRO A 69 -23.75 -6.44 16.50
N GLU A 70 -24.67 -6.33 15.55
CA GLU A 70 -24.56 -6.99 14.24
C GLU A 70 -23.35 -6.48 13.43
N GLU A 71 -23.11 -5.17 13.48
CA GLU A 71 -21.99 -4.52 12.80
C GLU A 71 -20.67 -4.84 13.50
N GLU A 72 -20.67 -4.89 14.84
CA GLU A 72 -19.52 -5.35 15.63
C GLU A 72 -19.15 -6.80 15.29
N GLN A 73 -20.13 -7.70 15.26
CA GLN A 73 -19.93 -9.09 14.91
C GLN A 73 -19.39 -9.24 13.48
N ARG A 74 -19.90 -8.43 12.54
CA ARG A 74 -19.41 -8.40 11.14
C ARG A 74 -17.94 -7.97 11.07
N VAL A 75 -17.55 -6.96 11.85
CA VAL A 75 -16.14 -6.53 11.95
C VAL A 75 -15.26 -7.62 12.57
N GLN A 76 -15.69 -8.22 13.68
CA GLN A 76 -14.91 -9.26 14.36
C GLN A 76 -14.69 -10.50 13.48
N ALA A 77 -15.72 -10.96 12.78
CA ALA A 77 -15.62 -12.08 11.86
C ALA A 77 -14.58 -11.82 10.75
N TYR A 78 -14.61 -10.63 10.16
CA TYR A 78 -13.65 -10.24 9.13
C TYR A 78 -12.21 -10.12 9.65
N LEU A 79 -12.02 -9.62 10.87
CA LEU A 79 -10.69 -9.55 11.49
C LEU A 79 -10.15 -10.96 11.79
N LYS A 80 -11.00 -11.87 12.28
CA LYS A 80 -10.65 -13.27 12.55
C LYS A 80 -10.27 -14.00 11.26
N GLU A 81 -11.06 -13.88 10.20
CA GLU A 81 -10.76 -14.48 8.90
C GLU A 81 -9.41 -13.97 8.35
N LYS A 82 -9.15 -12.67 8.50
CA LYS A 82 -7.87 -12.08 8.08
C LYS A 82 -6.69 -12.56 8.92
N GLU A 83 -6.88 -12.78 10.22
CA GLU A 83 -5.89 -13.37 11.11
C GLU A 83 -5.61 -14.83 10.73
N GLU A 84 -6.64 -15.64 10.53
CA GLU A 84 -6.53 -17.03 10.07
C GLU A 84 -5.84 -17.14 8.70
N HIS A 85 -6.18 -16.26 7.76
CA HIS A 85 -5.49 -16.20 6.46
C HIS A 85 -4.00 -15.81 6.63
N TYR A 86 -3.69 -14.92 7.57
CA TYR A 86 -2.32 -14.55 7.88
C TYR A 86 -1.57 -15.69 8.59
N GLU A 87 -2.22 -16.42 9.49
CA GLU A 87 -1.66 -17.54 10.25
C GLU A 87 -1.44 -18.79 9.38
N SER A 88 -2.40 -19.19 8.55
CA SER A 88 -2.22 -20.25 7.54
C SER A 88 -1.11 -19.93 6.54
N SER A 89 -0.92 -18.65 6.20
CA SER A 89 0.24 -18.20 5.40
C SER A 89 1.57 -18.37 6.14
N ARG A 90 1.57 -18.46 7.49
CA ARG A 90 2.75 -18.73 8.32
C ARG A 90 2.98 -20.23 8.54
N GLU A 91 1.95 -21.06 8.54
CA GLU A 91 2.07 -22.51 8.74
C GLU A 91 2.85 -23.19 7.60
N ASN A 92 2.79 -22.62 6.39
CA ASN A 92 3.64 -23.02 5.25
C ASN A 92 5.15 -22.73 5.43
N ILE A 93 5.59 -22.19 6.58
CA ILE A 93 7.01 -21.90 6.87
C ILE A 93 7.66 -22.97 7.78
N TYR A 94 6.88 -23.86 8.40
CA TYR A 94 7.38 -24.73 9.48
C TYR A 94 7.70 -26.19 9.11
N GLU A 95 7.47 -26.64 7.87
CA GLU A 95 7.70 -28.07 7.52
C GLU A 95 9.13 -28.44 7.09
N HIS A 96 10.06 -27.49 7.02
CA HIS A 96 11.46 -27.80 6.76
C HIS A 96 12.32 -27.50 7.99
N LYS A 97 12.21 -28.36 9.01
CA LYS A 97 13.31 -28.55 9.97
C LYS A 97 14.49 -29.14 9.16
N PRO A 98 15.62 -28.43 8.99
CA PRO A 98 16.78 -29.04 8.36
C PRO A 98 17.21 -30.23 9.23
N PRO A 99 17.63 -31.36 8.64
CA PRO A 99 18.15 -32.47 9.42
C PRO A 99 19.31 -31.98 10.27
N GLU A 100 19.26 -32.37 11.54
CA GLU A 100 20.24 -32.10 12.58
C GLU A 100 21.62 -32.55 12.05
N ARG A 101 22.48 -31.59 11.73
CA ARG A 101 23.86 -31.89 11.30
C ARG A 101 24.66 -32.20 12.55
N GLU A 102 25.02 -33.47 12.71
CA GLU A 102 26.05 -33.95 13.63
C GLU A 102 27.31 -33.07 13.55
N PRO A 103 27.91 -32.67 14.69
CA PRO A 103 29.03 -31.74 14.71
C PRO A 103 30.33 -32.45 14.33
N SER A 104 30.62 -32.53 13.02
CA SER A 104 31.97 -32.86 12.56
C SER A 104 32.80 -31.57 12.45
N SER A 105 33.78 -31.49 13.37
CA SER A 105 34.99 -30.66 13.40
C SER A 105 35.10 -29.56 12.32
N ALA A 106 34.84 -28.31 12.71
CA ALA A 106 35.22 -27.13 11.94
C ALA A 106 36.22 -26.27 12.75
N PRO A 107 37.31 -25.76 12.14
CA PRO A 107 38.31 -24.94 12.83
C PRO A 107 37.76 -23.53 13.15
N PRO A 108 38.39 -22.78 14.08
CA PRO A 108 37.79 -21.57 14.64
C PRO A 108 37.78 -20.41 13.65
N LEU A 109 36.72 -19.61 13.81
CA LEU A 109 36.31 -18.47 13.00
C LEU A 109 37.45 -17.46 12.77
N THR A 110 37.94 -17.41 11.53
CA THR A 110 38.63 -16.21 11.04
C THR A 110 37.60 -15.20 10.56
N VAL A 111 37.65 -14.04 11.19
CA VAL A 111 36.78 -12.89 10.97
C VAL A 111 36.94 -12.39 9.54
N HIS A 112 35.91 -12.53 8.70
CA HIS A 112 35.76 -11.64 7.56
C HIS A 112 34.30 -11.33 7.25
N ASN A 113 34.05 -10.01 7.13
CA ASN A 113 32.83 -9.40 6.66
C ASN A 113 32.47 -9.94 5.26
N ALA A 114 31.51 -10.86 5.18
CA ALA A 114 30.84 -11.25 3.94
C ALA A 114 29.33 -11.19 4.17
N ARG A 115 28.78 -9.97 4.15
CA ARG A 115 27.34 -9.71 4.20
C ARG A 115 26.88 -9.17 2.85
N ALA A 116 27.07 -9.98 1.82
CA ALA A 116 26.39 -9.90 0.54
C ALA A 116 26.29 -11.34 0.04
N GLU A 117 25.25 -11.68 -0.71
CA GLU A 117 25.06 -13.01 -1.32
C GLU A 117 24.44 -14.11 -0.45
N GLN A 118 23.26 -13.84 0.13
CA GLN A 118 22.29 -14.92 0.35
C GLN A 118 20.88 -14.44 0.05
N ASN A 119 20.46 -14.57 -1.21
CA ASN A 119 19.07 -14.94 -1.53
C ASN A 119 18.94 -15.49 -2.95
N SER A 120 19.28 -16.76 -3.13
CA SER A 120 18.84 -17.56 -4.27
C SER A 120 18.78 -19.02 -3.84
N ASN A 121 17.60 -19.48 -3.44
CA ASN A 121 17.31 -20.90 -3.44
C ASN A 121 15.96 -21.14 -4.12
N GLY A 122 16.03 -21.91 -5.20
CA GLY A 122 14.96 -22.32 -6.10
C GLY A 122 15.60 -23.24 -7.14
N GLN A 123 15.77 -24.51 -6.77
CA GLN A 123 16.16 -25.64 -7.64
C GLN A 123 15.04 -25.87 -8.69
N ALA A 124 15.21 -26.42 -9.90
CA ALA A 124 16.22 -27.31 -10.47
C ALA A 124 16.18 -27.22 -12.01
N GLY A 125 17.27 -27.64 -12.67
CA GLY A 125 17.30 -27.90 -14.11
C GLY A 125 18.74 -27.98 -14.62
N LYS A 126 19.20 -29.18 -14.96
CA LYS A 126 20.58 -29.48 -15.38
C LYS A 126 20.89 -28.98 -16.80
N ASN A 127 22.18 -28.70 -17.00
CA ASN A 127 22.95 -28.50 -18.24
C ASN A 127 22.99 -27.11 -18.89
N GLU A 128 24.20 -26.84 -19.37
CA GLU A 128 24.76 -25.60 -19.93
C GLU A 128 25.15 -24.58 -18.87
N GLU A 129 26.46 -24.57 -18.54
CA GLU A 129 27.24 -23.46 -18.00
C GLU A 129 26.39 -22.25 -17.60
N ALA A 130 25.66 -22.43 -16.48
CA ALA A 130 24.45 -21.66 -16.23
C ALA A 130 24.86 -20.29 -15.72
N LYS A 131 25.15 -19.39 -16.66
CA LYS A 131 25.33 -17.95 -16.39
C LYS A 131 24.16 -17.54 -15.50
N SER A 132 24.49 -17.04 -14.32
CA SER A 132 23.46 -16.58 -13.38
C SER A 132 22.57 -15.59 -14.10
N ARG A 133 21.29 -15.48 -13.70
CA ARG A 133 20.40 -14.43 -14.21
C ARG A 133 21.08 -13.06 -14.12
N LEU A 134 21.88 -12.82 -13.07
CA LEU A 134 22.68 -11.61 -12.94
C LEU A 134 23.71 -11.45 -14.08
N ASP A 135 24.41 -12.52 -14.44
CA ASP A 135 25.43 -12.52 -15.48
C ASP A 135 24.81 -12.24 -16.86
N LEU A 136 23.64 -12.80 -17.14
CA LEU A 136 22.88 -12.48 -18.36
C LEU A 136 22.55 -10.99 -18.46
N PHE A 137 22.15 -10.36 -17.35
CA PHE A 137 21.91 -8.92 -17.31
C PHE A 137 23.21 -8.11 -17.43
N ARG A 138 24.30 -8.56 -16.81
CA ARG A 138 25.61 -7.91 -16.88
C ARG A 138 26.17 -7.94 -18.28
N GLU A 139 26.12 -9.08 -18.96
CA GLU A 139 26.58 -9.21 -20.35
C GLU A 139 25.74 -8.33 -21.29
N GLU A 140 24.42 -8.38 -21.17
CA GLU A 140 23.55 -7.55 -22.02
C GLU A 140 23.72 -6.06 -21.74
N ALA A 141 24.06 -5.67 -20.49
CA ALA A 141 24.29 -4.29 -20.11
C ALA A 141 25.54 -3.67 -20.75
N LYS A 142 26.57 -4.47 -21.04
CA LYS A 142 27.79 -4.00 -21.75
C LYS A 142 27.48 -3.50 -23.16
N HIS A 143 26.38 -3.96 -23.75
CA HIS A 143 26.00 -3.66 -25.12
C HIS A 143 24.88 -2.62 -25.22
N LEU A 144 24.50 -1.96 -24.12
CA LEU A 144 23.51 -0.89 -24.12
C LEU A 144 24.08 0.39 -24.74
N ARG A 145 23.28 1.06 -25.56
CA ARG A 145 23.60 2.41 -26.07
C ARG A 145 23.09 3.48 -25.09
N GLN A 146 23.54 4.73 -25.28
CA GLN A 146 23.05 5.86 -24.49
C GLN A 146 21.52 6.01 -24.70
N GLY A 147 20.76 6.11 -23.61
CA GLY A 147 19.28 6.17 -23.65
C GLY A 147 18.58 4.80 -23.74
N GLU A 148 19.34 3.70 -23.63
CA GLU A 148 18.79 2.35 -23.51
C GLU A 148 18.99 1.81 -22.08
N TRP A 149 18.06 0.99 -21.61
CA TRP A 149 18.21 0.24 -20.36
C TRP A 149 17.56 -1.14 -20.48
N LEU A 150 17.79 -1.98 -19.47
CA LEU A 150 17.26 -3.33 -19.41
C LEU A 150 16.13 -3.44 -18.39
N TRP A 151 15.04 -4.08 -18.81
CA TRP A 151 13.98 -4.56 -17.93
C TRP A 151 13.90 -6.09 -17.96
N PRO A 152 13.66 -6.78 -16.83
CA PRO A 152 13.22 -8.17 -16.84
C PRO A 152 11.89 -8.33 -17.57
N CYS A 153 11.83 -9.33 -18.44
CA CYS A 153 10.58 -9.77 -19.07
C CYS A 153 9.57 -10.26 -18.00
N PRO A 154 8.31 -9.80 -18.01
CA PRO A 154 7.29 -10.29 -17.08
C PRO A 154 7.02 -11.80 -17.15
N ILE A 155 7.25 -12.44 -18.30
CA ILE A 155 7.03 -13.88 -18.50
C ILE A 155 8.27 -14.69 -18.10
N CYS A 156 9.40 -14.46 -18.77
CA CYS A 156 10.58 -15.31 -18.63
C CYS A 156 11.73 -14.68 -17.82
N GLN A 157 11.57 -13.44 -17.35
CA GLN A 157 12.57 -12.70 -16.57
C GLN A 157 13.92 -12.43 -17.25
N TYR A 158 14.07 -12.77 -18.55
CA TYR A 158 15.26 -12.43 -19.34
C TYR A 158 15.40 -10.93 -19.55
N PRO A 159 16.65 -10.42 -19.70
CA PRO A 159 16.90 -9.02 -19.97
C PRO A 159 16.27 -8.62 -21.32
N SER A 160 15.43 -7.60 -21.28
CA SER A 160 14.74 -7.03 -22.43
C SER A 160 15.16 -5.57 -22.57
N ARG A 161 15.59 -5.17 -23.77
CA ARG A 161 16.02 -3.80 -24.04
C ARG A 161 14.81 -2.88 -24.17
N VAL A 162 14.93 -1.71 -23.55
CA VAL A 162 13.94 -0.65 -23.57
C VAL A 162 14.68 0.66 -23.85
N THR A 163 14.10 1.50 -24.70
CA THR A 163 14.63 2.82 -25.04
C THR A 163 13.67 3.90 -24.57
N ASP A 164 14.17 5.11 -24.32
CA ASP A 164 13.37 6.27 -23.86
C ASP A 164 12.17 6.56 -24.77
N ASN A 165 12.35 6.36 -26.07
CA ASN A 165 11.34 6.63 -27.08
C ASN A 165 10.46 5.41 -27.41
N SER A 166 10.75 4.23 -26.86
CA SER A 166 9.94 3.05 -27.14
C SER A 166 8.68 3.00 -26.29
N THR A 167 7.55 2.78 -26.95
CA THR A 167 6.26 2.54 -26.29
C THR A 167 6.13 1.11 -25.74
N ALA A 168 7.03 0.20 -26.13
CA ALA A 168 7.04 -1.21 -25.71
C ALA A 168 8.44 -1.74 -25.43
N GLY A 169 8.62 -2.46 -24.33
CA GLY A 169 9.75 -3.37 -24.16
C GLY A 169 9.47 -4.68 -24.89
N THR A 170 10.45 -5.20 -25.63
CA THR A 170 10.32 -6.49 -26.33
C THR A 170 11.38 -7.44 -25.82
N CYS A 171 10.95 -8.61 -25.36
CA CYS A 171 11.85 -9.68 -24.94
C CYS A 171 12.25 -10.56 -26.13
N LYS A 172 13.41 -11.22 -26.04
CA LYS A 172 13.83 -12.28 -26.99
C LYS A 172 12.81 -13.44 -27.09
N CYS A 173 11.96 -13.64 -26.08
CA CYS A 173 10.86 -14.62 -26.14
C CYS A 173 9.64 -14.16 -26.95
N GLY A 174 9.67 -12.97 -27.58
CA GLY A 174 8.57 -12.43 -28.38
C GLY A 174 7.52 -11.65 -27.58
N TYR A 175 7.58 -11.68 -26.25
CA TYR A 175 6.64 -10.94 -25.41
C TYR A 175 6.88 -9.43 -25.43
N ARG A 176 5.80 -8.65 -25.61
CA ARG A 176 5.80 -7.19 -25.62
C ARG A 176 5.08 -6.64 -24.40
N PHE A 177 5.77 -5.79 -23.63
CA PHE A 177 5.23 -5.20 -22.41
C PHE A 177 5.36 -3.69 -22.41
N CYS A 178 4.52 -3.01 -21.64
CA CYS A 178 4.66 -1.58 -21.42
C CYS A 178 5.83 -1.30 -20.46
N PRO A 179 6.82 -0.47 -20.81
CA PRO A 179 7.96 -0.19 -19.93
C PRO A 179 7.57 0.64 -18.68
N LYS A 180 6.40 1.30 -18.69
CA LYS A 180 5.90 2.11 -17.57
C LYS A 180 5.24 1.26 -16.48
N CYS A 181 4.30 0.39 -16.85
CA CYS A 181 3.54 -0.44 -15.89
C CYS A 181 4.00 -1.91 -15.82
N ARG A 182 4.85 -2.36 -16.75
CA ARG A 182 5.35 -3.74 -16.90
C ARG A 182 4.27 -4.80 -17.08
N GLN A 183 3.10 -4.40 -17.56
CA GLN A 183 2.02 -5.28 -18.00
C GLN A 183 2.06 -5.45 -19.51
N ASP A 184 1.11 -6.20 -20.06
CA ASP A 184 0.90 -6.34 -21.49
C ASP A 184 0.91 -4.97 -22.19
N TYR A 185 1.52 -4.94 -23.38
CA TYR A 185 1.51 -3.75 -24.22
C TYR A 185 0.07 -3.33 -24.55
N HIS A 186 -0.28 -2.08 -24.26
CA HIS A 186 -1.68 -1.65 -24.23
C HIS A 186 -2.02 -0.40 -25.06
N LEU A 187 -1.36 -0.13 -26.19
CA LEU A 187 -1.78 0.98 -27.08
C LEU A 187 -3.08 0.62 -27.83
N PRO A 188 -4.09 1.52 -27.94
CA PRO A 188 -4.09 2.96 -27.64
C PRO A 188 -4.53 3.35 -26.20
N LYS A 189 -4.75 2.39 -25.30
CA LYS A 189 -5.23 2.66 -23.93
C LYS A 189 -4.17 3.43 -23.13
N PRO A 190 -4.57 4.48 -22.37
CA PRO A 190 -3.64 5.22 -21.53
C PRO A 190 -3.02 4.32 -20.47
N CYS A 191 -1.71 4.48 -20.24
CA CYS A 191 -1.01 3.74 -19.20
C CYS A 191 -1.45 4.26 -17.83
N VAL A 192 -2.20 3.45 -17.08
CA VAL A 192 -2.44 3.68 -15.65
C VAL A 192 -1.23 3.17 -14.89
N ALA A 193 -0.06 3.77 -15.12
CA ALA A 193 1.09 3.53 -14.27
C ALA A 193 0.79 4.20 -12.93
N THR A 194 0.32 3.43 -11.95
CA THR A 194 0.18 3.91 -10.57
C THR A 194 1.54 4.43 -10.13
N SER A 195 1.69 5.75 -10.09
CA SER A 195 2.89 6.43 -9.64
C SER A 195 3.36 5.83 -8.33
N GLY A 196 4.60 5.34 -8.32
CA GLY A 196 5.23 4.76 -7.15
C GLY A 196 4.74 3.33 -6.85
N GLN A 197 5.45 2.34 -7.39
CA GLN A 197 5.58 1.10 -6.65
C GLN A 197 6.18 1.44 -5.29
N VAL A 198 5.32 1.55 -4.26
CA VAL A 198 5.77 1.49 -2.88
C VAL A 198 6.48 0.15 -2.77
N SER A 199 7.81 0.19 -2.81
CA SER A 199 8.65 -1.00 -2.76
C SER A 199 8.14 -1.83 -1.59
N LEU A 200 7.72 -3.07 -1.84
CA LEU A 200 7.36 -4.02 -0.79
C LEU A 200 8.52 -4.22 0.22
N ARG A 201 9.72 -3.70 -0.05
CA ARG A 201 10.85 -3.62 0.91
C ARG A 201 10.72 -2.52 1.95
N SER A 202 9.84 -1.54 1.80
CA SER A 202 9.63 -0.47 2.79
C SER A 202 9.04 -0.98 4.12
N LYS A 203 8.39 -2.16 4.09
CA LYS A 203 7.90 -2.83 5.31
C LYS A 203 9.01 -3.34 6.25
N LYS A 204 10.29 -3.25 5.86
CA LYS A 204 11.43 -3.74 6.68
C LYS A 204 11.83 -2.79 7.81
N ASN A 205 11.36 -1.54 7.79
CA ASN A 205 11.70 -0.53 8.80
C ASN A 205 10.45 -0.05 9.56
N ILE A 206 9.63 -1.00 10.03
CA ILE A 206 8.54 -0.67 10.96
C ILE A 206 9.18 -0.34 12.31
N ILE A 207 8.87 0.84 12.83
CA ILE A 207 9.27 1.31 14.17
C ILE A 207 8.77 0.29 15.19
N GLY A 208 9.67 -0.25 16.01
CA GLY A 208 9.36 -1.30 17.00
C GLY A 208 9.55 -2.75 16.53
N SER A 209 9.94 -2.98 15.27
CA SER A 209 10.34 -4.31 14.78
C SER A 209 11.53 -4.89 15.55
N LYS A 210 11.68 -6.23 15.56
CA LYS A 210 12.85 -6.91 16.16
C LYS A 210 14.18 -6.36 15.62
N TYR A 211 14.23 -6.00 14.33
CA TYR A 211 15.41 -5.39 13.70
C TYR A 211 15.69 -3.99 14.28
N SER A 212 14.68 -3.11 14.33
CA SER A 212 14.79 -1.75 14.91
C SER A 212 15.24 -1.79 16.37
N LYS A 213 14.63 -2.65 17.20
CA LYS A 213 15.01 -2.82 18.62
C LYS A 213 16.44 -3.34 18.80
N ARG A 214 16.92 -4.22 17.92
CA ARG A 214 18.30 -4.75 17.98
C ARG A 214 19.34 -3.70 17.60
N GLN A 215 19.00 -2.78 16.69
CA GLN A 215 19.86 -1.69 16.28
C GLN A 215 20.04 -0.65 17.39
N LEU A 216 18.97 -0.30 18.11
CA LEU A 216 19.01 0.65 19.23
C LEU A 216 19.82 0.16 20.43
N ARG A 217 19.91 -1.16 20.66
CA ARG A 217 20.75 -1.75 21.72
C ARG A 217 22.26 -1.62 21.48
N ARG A 218 22.67 -1.13 20.31
CA ARG A 218 24.08 -0.98 19.91
C ARG A 218 24.58 0.47 20.01
N LEU A 219 23.69 1.40 20.34
CA LEU A 219 24.00 2.78 20.72
C LEU A 219 24.09 2.85 22.25
#